data_AF-A0A5D2ERX8-F1
#
_entry.id   AF-A0A5D2ERX8-F1
#
_cell.length_a   1.000
_cell.length_b   1.000
_cell.length_c   1.000
_cell.angle_alpha   90.00
_cell.angle_beta   90.00
_cell.angle_gamma   90.00
#
_symmetry.space_group_name_H-M   'P 1'
#
loop_
_entity.id
_entity.type
_entity.pdbx_description
1 polymer ?
#
loop_
_entity_poly.entity_id
_entity_poly.type
_entity_poly.pdbx_seq_one_letter_code
_entity_poly.pdbx_strand_id
1 'polypeptide(L)'
;MVLFERFFIKIEPWSEKLKIIERVAWIEVAGVPLYCWNFETFKCIAGLWGKLVSVGENLTEIHNSKKLELLISTSQSNMVDELVSLEVGDVLFLIRVKEWGLWEWKDDCSISKDRWKKNEDDSMSESESMERTRPENLSEGRESVMAGALMDVNLRN
;
A
#
# COMPACT_ATOMS: atom_id res chain seq x y z
N MET A 1 23.01 26.54 -7.34
CA MET A 1 22.17 25.33 -7.38
C MET A 1 23.08 24.10 -7.24
N VAL A 2 23.58 23.78 -6.03
CA VAL A 2 24.47 22.60 -5.82
C VAL A 2 24.45 22.13 -4.35
N LEU A 3 23.31 21.68 -3.83
CA LEU A 3 23.25 21.03 -2.50
C LEU A 3 22.89 19.54 -2.58
N PHE A 4 22.28 19.10 -3.68
CA PHE A 4 21.74 17.76 -3.81
C PHE A 4 22.82 16.68 -3.95
N GLU A 5 23.97 17.01 -4.56
CA GLU A 5 25.03 16.04 -4.85
C GLU A 5 25.76 15.50 -3.62
N ARG A 6 25.62 16.14 -2.45
CA ARG A 6 26.30 15.67 -1.22
C ARG A 6 25.61 14.47 -0.55
N PHE A 7 24.37 14.17 -0.93
CA PHE A 7 23.58 13.11 -0.32
C PHE A 7 23.71 11.76 -1.03
N PHE A 8 24.19 11.76 -2.28
CA PHE A 8 24.23 10.56 -3.10
C PHE A 8 25.66 10.11 -3.37
N ILE A 9 25.92 8.82 -3.20
CA ILE A 9 27.20 8.20 -3.56
C ILE A 9 27.39 8.25 -5.09
N LYS A 10 26.29 8.13 -5.85
CA LYS A 10 26.28 8.15 -7.31
C LYS A 10 24.93 8.62 -7.82
N ILE A 11 24.94 9.44 -8.87
CA ILE A 11 23.74 9.83 -9.64
C ILE A 11 23.91 9.28 -11.04
N GLU A 12 22.96 8.47 -11.51
CA GLU A 12 22.99 7.89 -12.84
C GLU A 12 21.62 8.03 -13.54
N PRO A 13 21.58 8.15 -14.88
CA PRO A 13 20.32 8.17 -15.61
C PRO A 13 19.53 6.87 -15.41
N TRP A 14 18.20 6.98 -15.41
CA TRP A 14 17.34 5.80 -15.29
C TRP A 14 17.56 4.83 -16.46
N SER A 15 17.54 3.53 -16.16
CA SER A 15 17.54 2.46 -17.15
C SER A 15 16.77 1.26 -16.63
N GLU A 16 16.33 0.38 -17.53
CA GLU A 16 15.58 -0.85 -17.16
C GLU A 16 16.36 -1.78 -16.22
N LYS A 17 17.69 -1.70 -16.24
CA LYS A 17 18.57 -2.46 -15.32
C LYS A 17 18.40 -2.02 -13.85
N LEU A 18 17.84 -0.84 -13.62
CA LEU A 18 17.54 -0.27 -12.30
C LEU A 18 16.09 -0.53 -11.87
N LYS A 19 15.33 -1.33 -12.63
CA LYS A 19 14.00 -1.75 -12.23
C LYS A 19 14.10 -2.52 -10.92
N ILE A 20 13.51 -1.98 -9.86
CA ILE A 20 13.44 -2.62 -8.55
C ILE A 20 12.43 -3.77 -8.67
N ILE A 21 12.93 -5.01 -8.57
CA ILE A 21 12.10 -6.22 -8.61
C ILE A 21 11.65 -6.61 -7.21
N GLU A 22 12.47 -6.30 -6.21
CA GLU A 22 12.22 -6.54 -4.80
C GLU A 22 12.51 -5.27 -4.01
N ARG A 23 11.64 -4.98 -3.04
CA ARG A 23 11.81 -3.89 -2.09
C ARG A 23 11.89 -4.46 -0.69
N VAL A 24 12.44 -3.66 0.21
CA VAL A 24 12.46 -3.97 1.64
C VAL A 24 11.48 -3.03 2.35
N ALA A 25 10.69 -3.57 3.28
CA ALA A 25 9.74 -2.80 4.05
C ALA A 25 9.62 -3.28 5.49
N TRP A 26 9.45 -2.32 6.40
CA TRP A 26 9.08 -2.58 7.78
C TRP A 26 7.58 -2.81 7.86
N ILE A 27 7.17 -3.90 8.51
CA ILE A 27 5.79 -4.17 8.90
C ILE A 27 5.68 -4.12 10.43
N GLU A 28 4.61 -3.49 10.90
CA GLU A 28 4.15 -3.53 12.29
C GLU A 28 3.07 -4.61 12.40
N VAL A 29 3.29 -5.57 13.30
CA VAL A 29 2.39 -6.69 13.59
C VAL A 29 1.84 -6.52 15.01
N ALA A 30 0.54 -6.39 15.14
CA ALA A 30 -0.15 -6.25 16.43
C ALA A 30 -1.10 -7.43 16.69
N GLY A 31 -1.26 -7.79 17.96
CA GLY A 31 -2.21 -8.82 18.40
C GLY A 31 -1.63 -10.24 18.48
N VAL A 32 -0.34 -10.44 18.19
CA VAL A 32 0.31 -11.75 18.37
C VAL A 32 0.47 -12.02 19.88
N PRO A 33 -0.02 -13.16 20.41
CA PRO A 33 0.17 -13.51 21.82
C PRO A 33 1.65 -13.58 22.20
N LEU A 34 2.03 -13.05 23.36
CA LEU A 34 3.44 -12.96 23.78
C LEU A 34 4.15 -14.32 23.82
N TYR A 35 3.46 -15.39 24.21
CA TYR A 35 4.05 -16.73 24.24
C TYR A 35 4.33 -17.31 22.83
N CYS A 36 3.76 -16.71 21.79
CA CYS A 36 4.06 -17.02 20.38
C CYS A 36 5.20 -16.17 19.81
N TRP A 37 5.80 -15.25 20.59
CA TRP A 37 6.87 -14.38 20.12
C TRP A 37 8.19 -15.14 20.03
N ASN A 38 8.33 -15.89 18.94
CA ASN A 38 9.53 -16.62 18.60
C ASN A 38 9.85 -16.45 17.11
N PHE A 39 11.08 -16.78 16.75
CA PHE A 39 11.59 -16.55 15.40
C PHE A 39 10.83 -17.34 14.31
N GLU A 40 10.28 -18.52 14.63
CA GLU A 40 9.50 -19.28 13.65
C GLU A 40 8.15 -18.62 13.38
N THR A 41 7.43 -18.17 14.41
CA THR A 41 6.20 -17.38 14.23
C THR A 41 6.46 -16.16 13.35
N PHE A 42 7.59 -15.47 13.57
CA PHE A 42 7.93 -14.27 12.80
C PHE A 42 8.20 -14.59 11.33
N LYS A 43 8.89 -15.69 11.04
CA LYS A 43 9.08 -16.16 9.66
C LYS A 43 7.75 -16.52 9.01
N CYS A 44 6.85 -17.21 9.72
CA CYS A 44 5.53 -17.57 9.21
C CYS A 44 4.72 -16.33 8.83
N ILE A 45 4.66 -15.33 9.72
CA ILE A 45 3.93 -14.08 9.48
C ILE A 45 4.56 -13.32 8.30
N ALA A 46 5.88 -13.12 8.30
CA ALA A 46 6.58 -12.45 7.20
C ALA A 46 6.38 -13.17 5.86
N GLY A 47 6.35 -14.50 5.90
CA GLY A 47 6.19 -15.39 4.75
C GLY A 47 4.95 -15.14 3.90
N LEU A 48 3.91 -14.52 4.47
CA LEU A 48 2.69 -14.15 3.74
C LEU A 48 2.95 -13.08 2.67
N TRP A 49 3.92 -12.19 2.90
CA TRP A 49 4.23 -11.10 1.98
C TRP A 49 5.65 -11.16 1.41
N GLY A 50 6.55 -11.91 2.04
CA GLY A 50 7.93 -11.99 1.59
C GLY A 50 8.86 -12.76 2.53
N LYS A 51 10.16 -12.47 2.42
CA LYS A 51 11.19 -13.10 3.25
C LYS A 51 11.50 -12.22 4.45
N LEU A 52 11.54 -12.81 5.65
CA LEU A 52 12.04 -12.12 6.84
C LEU A 52 13.53 -11.78 6.68
N VAL A 53 13.86 -10.49 6.81
CA VAL A 53 15.23 -9.94 6.73
C VAL A 53 15.76 -9.62 8.12
N SER A 54 14.94 -8.98 8.96
CA SER A 54 15.32 -8.57 10.31
C SER A 54 14.10 -8.46 11.22
N VAL A 55 14.35 -8.44 12.53
CA VAL A 55 13.36 -8.23 13.58
C VAL A 55 13.75 -6.96 14.33
N GLY A 56 12.78 -6.07 14.59
CA GLY A 56 13.01 -4.79 15.23
C GLY A 56 13.48 -4.92 16.69
N GLU A 57 14.28 -3.95 17.12
CA GLU A 57 14.87 -3.89 18.47
C GLU A 57 13.84 -3.65 19.57
N ASN A 58 12.63 -3.21 19.19
CA ASN A 58 11.48 -2.93 20.04
C ASN A 58 10.97 -4.12 20.87
N LEU A 59 11.47 -5.34 20.62
CA LEU A 59 11.27 -6.48 21.50
C LEU A 59 11.83 -6.27 22.92
N THR A 60 12.85 -5.42 23.07
CA THR A 60 13.55 -5.23 24.35
C THR A 60 13.04 -4.06 25.17
N GLU A 61 12.30 -3.13 24.55
CA GLU A 61 11.81 -1.93 25.23
C GLU A 61 10.40 -2.17 25.78
N ILE A 62 10.29 -2.10 27.11
CA ILE A 62 9.07 -2.38 27.91
C ILE A 62 7.83 -1.64 27.37
N HIS A 63 8.04 -0.49 26.71
CA HIS A 63 6.98 0.38 26.20
C HIS A 63 6.37 -0.08 24.85
N ASN A 64 7.03 -0.96 24.09
CA ASN A 64 6.58 -1.43 22.76
C ASN A 64 6.19 -2.91 22.69
N SER A 65 6.05 -3.57 23.85
CA SER A 65 5.61 -4.97 24.02
C SER A 65 4.25 -5.35 23.39
N LYS A 66 3.53 -4.42 22.76
CA LYS A 66 2.25 -4.67 22.08
C LYS A 66 2.40 -4.93 20.57
N LYS A 67 3.56 -4.60 19.99
CA LYS A 67 3.78 -4.61 18.54
C LYS A 67 5.13 -5.23 18.22
N LEU A 68 5.12 -6.05 17.19
CA LEU A 68 6.28 -6.69 16.62
C LEU A 68 6.64 -5.98 15.31
N GLU A 69 7.88 -5.54 15.18
CA GLU A 69 8.38 -4.93 13.94
C GLU A 69 9.21 -5.95 13.19
N LEU A 70 8.88 -6.20 11.93
CA LEU A 70 9.60 -7.12 11.06
C LEU A 70 10.03 -6.39 9.80
N LEU A 71 11.27 -6.58 9.39
CA LEU A 71 11.77 -6.14 8.11
C LEU A 71 11.62 -7.28 7.11
N ILE A 72 10.90 -7.06 6.03
CA ILE A 72 10.67 -8.07 5.00
C ILE A 72 11.24 -7.64 3.64
N SER A 73 11.73 -8.59 2.86
CA SER A 73 11.95 -8.41 1.42
C SER A 73 10.73 -8.92 0.69
N THR A 74 10.11 -8.08 -0.14
CA THR A 74 8.91 -8.40 -0.90
C THR A 74 9.02 -7.95 -2.34
N SER A 75 8.52 -8.76 -3.27
CA SER A 75 8.30 -8.39 -4.67
C SER A 75 6.91 -7.81 -4.91
N GLN A 76 6.06 -7.75 -3.87
CA GLN A 76 4.72 -7.19 -4.00
C GLN A 76 4.77 -5.68 -4.14
N SER A 77 4.03 -5.17 -5.12
CA SER A 77 3.88 -3.73 -5.36
C SER A 77 2.93 -3.06 -4.37
N ASN A 78 1.95 -3.80 -3.87
CA ASN A 78 0.96 -3.29 -2.93
C ASN A 78 1.57 -3.13 -1.54
N MET A 79 1.11 -2.13 -0.80
CA MET A 79 1.44 -1.97 0.61
C MET A 79 0.64 -2.99 1.45
N VAL A 80 1.29 -3.59 2.45
CA VAL A 80 0.61 -4.47 3.40
C VAL A 80 -0.24 -3.65 4.37
N ASP A 81 -1.53 -3.96 4.46
CA ASP A 81 -2.43 -3.43 5.49
C ASP A 81 -3.63 -4.37 5.74
N GLU A 82 -3.39 -5.52 6.36
CA GLU A 82 -4.31 -6.64 6.39
C GLU A 82 -4.58 -7.16 7.81
N LEU A 83 -5.72 -7.83 7.99
CA LEU A 83 -6.01 -8.63 9.19
C LEU A 83 -5.84 -10.09 8.82
N VAL A 84 -5.05 -10.81 9.61
CA VAL A 84 -4.70 -12.21 9.35
C VAL A 84 -5.04 -13.06 10.56
N SER A 85 -5.49 -14.29 10.34
CA SER A 85 -5.71 -15.27 11.40
C SER A 85 -4.43 -16.04 11.69
N LEU A 86 -3.97 -16.00 12.94
CA LEU A 86 -2.87 -16.81 13.46
C LEU A 86 -3.45 -17.98 14.26
N GLU A 87 -3.24 -19.19 13.77
CA GLU A 87 -3.63 -20.42 14.45
C GLU A 87 -2.56 -20.87 15.44
N VAL A 88 -2.98 -21.15 16.68
CA VAL A 88 -2.09 -21.58 17.77
C VAL A 88 -2.79 -22.69 18.55
N GLY A 89 -2.49 -23.94 18.19
CA GLY A 89 -3.30 -25.08 18.64
C GLY A 89 -4.72 -24.94 18.09
N ASP A 90 -5.74 -25.12 18.94
CA ASP A 90 -7.15 -25.05 18.53
C ASP A 90 -7.73 -23.62 18.60
N VAL A 91 -6.88 -22.59 18.72
CA VAL A 91 -7.31 -21.19 18.91
C VAL A 91 -6.82 -20.31 17.77
N LEU A 92 -7.72 -19.47 17.24
CA LEU A 92 -7.42 -18.48 16.22
C LEU A 92 -7.31 -17.08 16.84
N PHE A 93 -6.20 -16.39 16.53
CA PHE A 93 -5.96 -15.00 16.92
C PHE A 93 -5.99 -14.11 15.68
N LEU A 94 -6.83 -13.08 15.69
CA LEU A 94 -6.81 -12.08 14.61
C LEU A 94 -5.70 -11.07 14.87
N ILE A 95 -4.71 -11.03 13.99
CA ILE A 95 -3.56 -10.13 14.05
C ILE A 95 -3.67 -9.07 12.96
N ARG A 96 -3.20 -7.84 13.27
CA ARG A 96 -3.14 -6.73 12.31
C ARG A 96 -1.71 -6.57 11.82
N VAL A 97 -1.51 -6.61 10.51
CA VAL A 97 -0.21 -6.37 9.87
C VAL A 97 -0.33 -5.14 8.98
N LYS A 98 0.58 -4.18 9.15
CA LYS A 98 0.62 -2.97 8.34
C LYS A 98 2.05 -2.54 8.03
N GLU A 99 2.30 -2.01 6.85
CA GLU A 99 3.58 -1.39 6.52
C GLU A 99 3.79 -0.06 7.23
N TRP A 100 5.03 0.19 7.63
CA TRP A 100 5.47 1.47 8.14
C TRP A 100 5.46 2.51 7.02
N GLY A 101 4.83 3.67 7.25
CA GLY A 101 4.69 4.76 6.28
C GLY A 101 3.26 4.95 5.78
N LEU A 102 2.31 4.08 6.14
CA LEU A 102 0.88 4.23 5.84
C LEU A 102 0.21 5.44 6.53
N TRP A 103 0.89 6.09 7.47
CA TRP A 103 0.31 7.07 8.39
C TRP A 103 0.23 8.48 7.81
N GLU A 104 0.89 8.74 6.68
CA GLU A 104 0.95 10.09 6.08
C GLU A 104 0.37 10.17 4.67
N TRP A 105 -0.18 9.07 4.13
CA TRP A 105 -0.68 9.03 2.75
C TRP A 105 -2.15 8.60 2.61
N LYS A 106 -3.01 9.08 3.53
CA LYS A 106 -4.42 9.28 3.16
C LYS A 106 -4.49 10.56 2.35
N ASP A 107 -3.99 10.50 1.13
CA ASP A 107 -4.19 11.57 0.17
C ASP A 107 -5.68 11.60 -0.18
N ASP A 108 -6.39 12.63 0.31
CA ASP A 108 -7.62 13.16 -0.28
C ASP A 108 -7.32 13.79 -1.66
N CYS A 109 -6.42 13.20 -2.45
CA CYS A 109 -6.14 13.64 -3.81
C CYS A 109 -7.17 13.02 -4.74
N SER A 110 -8.38 13.60 -4.72
CA SER A 110 -9.29 13.54 -5.85
C SER A 110 -8.62 14.28 -7.02
N ILE A 111 -7.70 13.61 -7.71
CA ILE A 111 -7.27 14.05 -9.04
C ILE A 111 -8.52 13.96 -9.91
N SER A 112 -9.19 15.10 -10.06
CA SER A 112 -10.28 15.26 -11.00
C SER A 112 -9.77 14.82 -12.37
N LYS A 113 -10.43 13.81 -12.90
CA LYS A 113 -10.13 13.18 -14.18
C LYS A 113 -10.55 14.08 -15.35
N ASP A 114 -10.24 15.37 -15.28
CA ASP A 114 -10.69 16.35 -16.27
C ASP A 114 -9.52 16.90 -17.09
N ARG A 115 -9.58 16.49 -18.36
CA ARG A 115 -9.14 17.22 -19.56
C ARG A 115 -7.64 17.31 -19.79
N TRP A 116 -7.11 16.23 -20.34
CA TRP A 116 -6.19 16.35 -21.48
C TRP A 116 -7.02 16.17 -22.76
N LYS A 117 -7.71 17.22 -23.20
CA LYS A 117 -8.08 17.34 -24.61
C LYS A 117 -6.97 18.13 -25.29
N LYS A 118 -6.19 17.45 -26.13
CA LYS A 118 -5.43 18.11 -27.20
C LYS A 118 -6.43 18.88 -28.05
N ASN A 119 -6.27 20.19 -28.12
CA ASN A 119 -6.82 21.00 -29.20
C ASN A 119 -5.63 21.57 -29.97
N GLU A 120 -5.32 20.93 -31.10
CA GLU A 120 -4.75 21.60 -32.27
C GLU A 120 -5.66 21.20 -33.41
N ASP A 121 -6.38 22.17 -33.97
CA ASP A 121 -6.68 22.31 -35.39
C ASP A 121 -7.38 23.67 -35.61
N ASP A 122 -6.54 24.60 -36.09
CA ASP A 122 -6.70 25.60 -37.15
C ASP A 122 -8.09 26.06 -37.67
N SER A 123 -8.07 27.35 -38.05
CA SER A 123 -8.91 28.07 -39.03
C SER A 123 -10.14 28.88 -38.59
N MET A 124 -10.03 30.17 -38.93
CA MET A 124 -11.01 31.25 -38.92
C MET A 124 -12.02 31.16 -40.08
N SER A 125 -13.30 31.41 -39.82
CA SER A 125 -14.19 32.15 -40.74
C SER A 125 -15.53 32.53 -40.08
N GLU A 126 -15.96 33.78 -40.30
CA GLU A 126 -17.23 34.39 -39.89
C GLU A 126 -18.45 33.80 -40.64
N SER A 127 -19.60 33.68 -39.98
CA SER A 127 -20.90 34.27 -40.41
C SER A 127 -22.07 33.90 -39.46
N GLU A 128 -23.07 34.78 -39.47
CA GLU A 128 -24.23 34.92 -38.58
C GLU A 128 -25.27 33.78 -38.59
N SER A 129 -25.97 33.60 -37.46
CA SER A 129 -27.43 33.74 -37.27
C SER A 129 -28.02 32.79 -36.20
N MET A 130 -29.17 33.21 -35.65
CA MET A 130 -29.81 32.84 -34.37
C MET A 130 -30.43 31.43 -34.34
N GLU A 131 -30.61 30.83 -33.14
CA GLU A 131 -31.91 30.70 -32.44
C GLU A 131 -31.82 29.81 -31.17
N ARG A 132 -32.72 30.07 -30.20
CA ARG A 132 -32.90 29.46 -28.86
C ARG A 132 -33.10 27.93 -28.92
N THR A 133 -32.78 27.13 -27.88
CA THR A 133 -33.60 26.97 -26.65
C THR A 133 -32.88 26.10 -25.59
N ARG A 134 -33.20 26.33 -24.31
CA ARG A 134 -32.66 25.76 -23.06
C ARG A 134 -33.23 24.36 -22.68
N PRO A 135 -32.69 23.69 -21.63
CA PRO A 135 -32.53 22.22 -21.49
C PRO A 135 -33.42 21.59 -20.41
N GLU A 136 -33.42 20.26 -20.26
CA GLU A 136 -33.81 19.59 -19.01
C GLU A 136 -32.93 18.37 -18.67
N ASN A 137 -32.52 18.33 -17.40
CA ASN A 137 -31.74 17.29 -16.71
C ASN A 137 -32.67 16.22 -16.11
N LEU A 138 -32.18 15.00 -15.83
CA LEU A 138 -32.61 14.24 -14.65
C LEU A 138 -31.54 13.24 -14.16
N SER A 139 -31.25 13.33 -12.87
CA SER A 139 -30.41 12.48 -11.99
C SER A 139 -31.12 11.14 -11.67
N GLU A 140 -30.48 10.04 -11.24
CA GLU A 140 -29.87 9.66 -9.94
C GLU A 140 -29.35 8.21 -10.13
N GLY A 141 -28.18 7.76 -9.68
CA GLY A 141 -27.83 7.50 -8.29
C GLY A 141 -28.12 6.04 -7.90
N ARG A 142 -27.09 5.18 -7.72
CA ARG A 142 -27.14 3.99 -6.83
C ARG A 142 -25.74 3.43 -6.54
N GLU A 143 -25.48 3.33 -5.25
CA GLU A 143 -24.30 2.84 -4.53
C GLU A 143 -24.39 1.30 -4.35
N SER A 144 -23.27 0.59 -4.41
CA SER A 144 -23.19 -0.79 -3.94
C SER A 144 -21.79 -1.14 -3.41
N VAL A 145 -21.74 -1.45 -2.12
CA VAL A 145 -20.60 -2.02 -1.37
C VAL A 145 -20.47 -3.51 -1.71
N MET A 146 -19.25 -4.03 -1.85
CA MET A 146 -19.01 -5.48 -1.87
C MET A 146 -17.87 -5.89 -0.92
N ALA A 147 -18.15 -7.00 -0.24
CA ALA A 147 -17.45 -7.60 0.88
C ALA A 147 -16.14 -8.32 0.51
N GLY A 148 -15.24 -8.43 1.49
CA GLY A 148 -13.94 -9.09 1.39
C GLY A 148 -13.99 -10.62 1.33
N ALA A 149 -12.93 -11.20 0.80
CA ALA A 149 -12.70 -12.64 0.69
C ALA A 149 -11.85 -13.16 1.86
N LEU A 150 -12.26 -14.31 2.40
CA LEU A 150 -11.60 -15.08 3.47
C LEU A 150 -10.82 -16.23 2.81
N MET A 151 -9.56 -16.47 3.18
CA MET A 151 -8.80 -17.64 2.72
C MET A 151 -8.07 -18.34 3.87
N ASP A 152 -8.30 -19.65 3.99
CA ASP A 152 -7.66 -20.57 4.92
C ASP A 152 -6.30 -21.04 4.38
N VAL A 153 -5.26 -21.00 5.22
CA VAL A 153 -3.97 -21.64 4.93
C VAL A 153 -3.69 -22.67 6.02
N ASN A 154 -3.84 -23.95 5.66
CA ASN A 154 -3.46 -25.09 6.50
C ASN A 154 -1.95 -25.32 6.44
N LEU A 155 -1.27 -25.38 7.57
CA LEU A 155 0.10 -25.88 7.68
C LEU A 155 0.11 -27.16 8.54
N ARG A 156 0.55 -28.27 7.93
CA ARG A 156 0.83 -29.53 8.62
C ARG A 156 2.31 -29.57 9.03
N ASN A 157 2.51 -29.70 10.34
CA ASN A 157 3.66 -30.17 11.12
C ASN A 157 5.08 -30.05 10.54
#